data_AF-A0A2E8K2C5-F1
#
_entry.id   AF-A0A2E8K2C5-F1
#
_cell.length_a   1.000
_cell.length_b   1.000
_cell.length_c   1.000
_cell.angle_alpha   90.00
_cell.angle_beta   90.00
_cell.angle_gamma   90.00
#
_symmetry.space_group_name_H-M   'P 1'
#
loop_
_entity.id
_entity.type
_entity.pdbx_description
1 polymer ?
#
loop_
_entity_poly.entity_id
_entity_poly.type
_entity_poly.pdbx_seq_one_letter_code
_entity_poly.pdbx_strand_id
1 'polypeptide(L)'
;MTMILLLAAYGITFGLMNDKAKVLTDLAKRLPVLRDEDDDNLFARMLACAYCTGFHAGWLVWCVAVLPEHVVAGTVEPSLVGGVVAFAFASSAFCYGVDTLIQWFER
;
A
#
# COMPACT_ATOMS: atom_id res chain seq x y z
N MET A 1 -4.37 -17.45 -5.40
CA MET A 1 -4.53 -16.49 -4.29
C MET A 1 -3.80 -15.17 -4.56
N THR A 2 -2.54 -15.20 -5.00
CA THR A 2 -1.68 -14.01 -5.19
C THR A 2 -2.30 -12.88 -6.05
N MET A 3 -2.96 -13.19 -7.17
CA MET A 3 -3.60 -12.16 -8.01
C MET A 3 -4.76 -11.44 -7.31
N ILE A 4 -5.56 -12.15 -6.49
CA ILE A 4 -6.65 -11.53 -5.73
C ILE A 4 -6.08 -10.57 -4.68
N LEU A 5 -4.98 -10.94 -4.02
CA LEU A 5 -4.30 -10.08 -3.05
C LEU A 5 -3.69 -8.83 -3.71
N LEU A 6 -3.13 -8.96 -4.91
CA LEU A 6 -2.63 -7.82 -5.69
C LEU A 6 -3.77 -6.88 -6.12
N LEU A 7 -4.92 -7.41 -6.53
CA LEU A 7 -6.11 -6.62 -6.82
C LEU A 7 -6.65 -5.91 -5.56
N ALA A 8 -6.64 -6.59 -4.41
CA ALA A 8 -7.04 -5.98 -3.14
C ALA A 8 -6.09 -4.84 -2.75
N ALA A 9 -4.77 -5.05 -2.89
CA ALA A 9 -3.78 -4.01 -2.64
C ALA A 9 -3.97 -2.82 -3.59
N TYR A 10 -4.19 -3.08 -4.89
CA TYR A 10 -4.50 -2.03 -5.85
C TYR A 10 -5.78 -1.27 -5.51
N GLY A 11 -6.84 -1.95 -5.08
CA GLY A 11 -8.08 -1.30 -4.65
C GLY A 11 -7.87 -0.36 -3.46
N ILE A 12 -7.03 -0.75 -2.49
CA ILE A 12 -6.63 0.12 -1.37
C ILE A 12 -5.82 1.30 -1.88
N THR A 13 -4.83 1.06 -2.74
CA THR A 13 -3.99 2.11 -3.35
C THR A 13 -4.85 3.14 -4.09
N PHE A 14 -5.73 2.68 -5.00
CA PHE A 14 -6.65 3.52 -5.75
C PHE A 14 -7.59 4.30 -4.83
N GLY A 15 -8.17 3.64 -3.83
CA GLY A 15 -9.09 4.28 -2.88
C GLY A 15 -8.43 5.39 -2.07
N LEU A 16 -7.19 5.19 -1.64
CA LEU A 16 -6.42 6.18 -0.90
C LEU A 16 -5.98 7.35 -1.79
N MET A 17 -5.49 7.07 -3.00
CA MET A 17 -5.06 8.11 -3.95
C MET A 17 -6.21 8.97 -4.45
N ASN A 18 -7.42 8.41 -4.56
CA ASN A 18 -8.60 9.11 -5.07
C ASN A 18 -9.52 9.64 -3.95
N ASP A 19 -8.99 9.83 -2.73
CA ASP A 19 -9.72 10.37 -1.57
C ASP A 19 -11.07 9.66 -1.30
N LYS A 20 -11.16 8.36 -1.62
CA LYS A 20 -12.37 7.55 -1.36
C LYS A 20 -12.53 7.24 0.13
N ALA A 21 -11.44 7.30 0.89
CA ALA A 21 -11.42 7.15 2.34
C ALA A 21 -11.11 8.49 3.03
N LYS A 22 -12.01 9.49 2.89
CA LYS A 22 -11.83 10.87 3.38
C LYS A 22 -11.38 10.96 4.85
N VAL A 23 -11.92 10.12 5.72
CA VAL A 23 -11.53 10.10 7.15
C VAL A 23 -10.04 9.80 7.33
N LEU A 24 -9.53 8.83 6.56
CA LEU A 24 -8.12 8.43 6.61
C LEU A 24 -7.23 9.47 5.93
N THR A 25 -7.64 9.99 4.79
CA THR A 25 -6.83 10.96 4.04
C THR A 25 -6.80 12.34 4.73
N ASP A 26 -7.91 12.77 5.35
CA ASP A 26 -7.95 13.98 6.17
C ASP A 26 -7.12 13.84 7.44
N LEU A 27 -7.11 12.66 8.07
CA LEU A 27 -6.26 12.39 9.23
C LEU A 27 -4.77 12.42 8.83
N ALA A 28 -4.41 11.80 7.71
CA ALA A 28 -3.04 11.80 7.20
C ALA A 28 -2.53 13.22 6.88
N LYS A 29 -3.39 14.08 6.31
CA LYS A 29 -3.12 15.50 6.03
C LYS A 29 -2.98 16.35 7.31
N ARG A 30 -3.52 15.90 8.45
CA ARG A 30 -3.45 16.62 9.74
C ARG A 30 -2.31 16.18 10.66
N LEU A 31 -1.63 15.07 10.36
CA LEU A 31 -0.52 14.58 11.17
C LEU A 31 0.72 15.47 11.00
N PRO A 32 1.26 16.10 12.07
CA PRO A 32 2.41 17.02 11.99
C PRO A 32 3.74 16.26 11.90
N VAL A 33 3.80 15.15 11.15
CA VAL A 33 5.00 14.33 11.01
C VAL A 33 5.75 14.76 9.76
N LEU A 34 6.95 15.33 9.96
CA LEU A 34 7.89 15.68 8.89
C LEU A 34 7.23 16.53 7.80
N ARG A 35 6.79 17.74 8.18
CA ARG A 35 6.32 18.77 7.24
C ARG A 35 7.53 19.37 6.54
N ASP A 36 7.50 19.38 5.21
CA ASP A 36 8.51 20.03 4.37
C ASP A 36 8.23 21.55 4.24
N GLU A 37 9.13 22.30 3.60
CA GLU A 37 8.96 23.75 3.36
C GLU A 37 7.70 24.08 2.54
N ASP A 38 7.20 23.12 1.75
CA ASP A 38 5.97 23.22 0.94
C ASP A 38 4.68 22.86 1.72
N ASP A 39 4.77 22.67 3.05
CA ASP A 39 3.68 22.28 3.96
C ASP A 39 3.05 20.90 3.66
N ASP A 40 3.73 20.09 2.83
CA ASP A 40 3.37 18.71 2.55
C ASP A 40 3.93 17.75 3.61
N ASN A 41 3.06 16.91 4.15
CA ASN A 41 3.44 15.88 5.12
C ASN A 41 4.02 14.67 4.39
N LEU A 42 5.03 13.99 4.95
CA LEU A 42 5.59 12.74 4.40
C LEU A 42 4.49 11.73 3.99
N PHE A 43 3.47 11.56 4.82
CA PHE A 43 2.34 10.66 4.56
C PHE A 43 1.48 11.09 3.37
N ALA A 44 1.30 12.41 3.16
CA ALA A 44 0.55 12.91 2.01
C ALA A 44 1.29 12.58 0.71
N ARG A 45 2.62 12.77 0.68
CA ARG A 45 3.47 12.41 -0.45
C ARG A 45 3.49 10.91 -0.72
N MET A 46 3.56 10.10 0.33
CA MET A 46 3.50 8.65 0.20
C MET A 46 2.16 8.18 -0.35
N LEU A 47 1.04 8.72 0.15
CA LEU A 47 -0.31 8.39 -0.31
C LEU A 47 -0.57 8.82 -1.76
N ALA A 48 0.09 9.87 -2.25
CA ALA A 48 -0.02 10.34 -3.62
C ALA A 48 0.76 9.49 -4.64
N CYS A 49 1.70 8.65 -4.20
CA CYS A 49 2.55 7.85 -5.08
C CYS A 49 2.05 6.41 -5.18
N ALA A 50 1.62 5.97 -6.38
CA ALA A 50 1.14 4.61 -6.62
C ALA A 50 2.15 3.51 -6.21
N TYR A 51 3.45 3.79 -6.35
CA TYR A 51 4.51 2.87 -5.93
C TYR A 51 4.61 2.76 -4.41
N CYS A 52 4.65 3.90 -3.69
CA CYS A 52 4.74 3.92 -2.23
C CYS A 52 3.46 3.37 -1.59
N THR A 53 2.30 3.87 -1.98
CA THR A 53 1.01 3.39 -1.46
C THR A 53 0.79 1.92 -1.84
N GLY A 54 1.23 1.48 -3.02
CA GLY A 54 1.19 0.08 -3.45
C GLY A 54 2.05 -0.85 -2.59
N PHE A 55 3.22 -0.39 -2.14
CA PHE A 55 4.06 -1.14 -1.21
C PHE A 55 3.37 -1.35 0.14
N HIS A 56 2.85 -0.27 0.74
CA HIS A 56 2.19 -0.33 2.05
C HIS A 56 0.85 -1.07 2.01
N ALA A 57 0.07 -0.91 0.94
CA ALA A 57 -1.14 -1.69 0.73
C ALA A 57 -0.82 -3.18 0.60
N GLY A 58 0.23 -3.53 -0.16
CA GLY A 58 0.70 -4.91 -0.29
C GLY A 58 1.11 -5.53 1.03
N TRP A 59 1.90 -4.80 1.84
CA TRP A 59 2.25 -5.20 3.19
C TRP A 59 1.01 -5.48 4.05
N LEU A 60 0.05 -4.55 4.09
CA LEU A 60 -1.16 -4.68 4.90
C LEU A 60 -2.00 -5.87 4.46
N VAL A 61 -2.21 -6.05 3.15
CA VAL A 61 -2.98 -7.19 2.61
C VAL A 61 -2.32 -8.51 2.97
N TRP A 62 -0.99 -8.62 2.85
CA TRP A 62 -0.27 -9.83 3.26
C TRP A 62 -0.40 -10.10 4.76
N CYS A 63 -0.25 -9.07 5.59
CA CYS A 63 -0.42 -9.20 7.04
C CYS A 63 -1.83 -9.62 7.44
N VAL A 64 -2.87 -9.20 6.72
CA VAL A 64 -4.25 -9.58 7.05
C VAL A 64 -4.59 -10.97 6.50
N ALA A 65 -4.13 -11.30 5.29
CA ALA A 65 -4.56 -12.51 4.59
C ALA A 65 -3.67 -13.73 4.84
N VAL A 66 -2.37 -13.54 5.10
CA VAL A 66 -1.37 -14.63 5.12
C VAL A 66 -0.77 -14.82 6.52
N LEU A 67 -0.52 -13.73 7.24
CA LEU A 67 0.05 -13.82 8.60
C LEU A 67 -0.76 -14.71 9.56
N PRO A 68 -2.11 -14.68 9.59
CA PRO A 68 -2.89 -15.53 10.51
C PRO A 68 -2.69 -17.02 10.30
N GLU A 69 -2.38 -17.45 9.07
CA GLU A 69 -2.15 -18.86 8.74
C GLU A 69 -0.78 -19.35 9.22
N HIS A 70 0.12 -18.44 9.60
CA HIS A 70 1.53 -18.74 9.88
C HIS A 70 1.97 -18.30 11.28
N VAL A 71 1.07 -17.71 12.08
CA VAL A 71 1.28 -17.46 13.49
C VAL A 71 0.74 -18.64 14.29
N VAL A 72 1.61 -19.58 14.62
CA VAL A 72 1.30 -20.68 15.55
C VAL A 72 1.91 -20.33 16.91
N ALA A 73 1.08 -20.23 17.95
CA ALA A 73 1.51 -19.99 19.33
C ALA A 73 2.38 -18.72 19.56
N GLY A 74 2.23 -17.69 18.72
CA GLY A 74 2.88 -16.39 18.90
C GLY A 74 4.32 -16.31 18.36
N THR A 75 4.82 -17.35 17.68
CA THR A 75 6.11 -17.29 16.96
C THR A 75 5.88 -16.99 15.48
N VAL A 76 6.64 -16.05 14.94
CA VAL A 76 6.66 -15.71 13.51
C VAL A 76 7.90 -16.37 12.90
N GLU A 77 7.70 -17.20 11.88
CA GLU A 77 8.81 -17.82 11.16
C GLU A 77 9.62 -16.73 10.41
N PRO A 78 10.96 -16.69 10.52
CA PRO A 78 11.77 -15.66 9.86
C PRO A 78 11.59 -15.61 8.33
N SER A 79 11.25 -16.75 7.72
CA SER A 79 10.94 -16.87 6.29
C SER A 79 9.74 -16.02 5.87
N LEU A 80 8.80 -15.71 6.78
CA LEU A 80 7.67 -14.82 6.51
C LEU A 80 8.11 -13.39 6.20
N VAL A 81 9.19 -12.92 6.82
CA VAL A 81 9.68 -11.55 6.63
C VAL A 81 10.13 -11.37 5.18
N GLY A 82 10.81 -12.37 4.62
CA GLY A 82 11.17 -12.36 3.19
C GLY A 82 9.93 -12.37 2.30
N GLY A 83 8.92 -13.18 2.64
CA GLY A 83 7.66 -13.27 1.89
C GLY A 83 6.88 -11.95 1.85
N VAL A 84 6.71 -11.28 2.99
CA VAL A 84 5.98 -9.99 3.06
C VAL A 84 6.71 -8.88 2.31
N VAL A 85 8.05 -8.82 2.41
CA VAL A 85 8.86 -7.82 1.69
C VAL A 85 8.79 -8.05 0.19
N ALA A 86 8.96 -9.30 -0.26
CA ALA A 86 8.85 -9.64 -1.68
C ALA A 86 7.45 -9.34 -2.22
N PHE A 87 6.40 -9.66 -1.47
CA PHE A 87 5.03 -9.35 -1.86
C PHE A 87 4.76 -7.84 -1.89
N ALA A 88 5.28 -7.06 -0.94
CA ALA A 88 5.13 -5.61 -0.91
C ALA A 88 5.77 -4.96 -2.15
N PHE A 89 6.96 -5.42 -2.59
CA PHE A 89 7.57 -4.96 -3.84
C PHE A 89 6.83 -5.44 -5.10
N ALA A 90 6.31 -6.67 -5.10
CA ALA A 90 5.48 -7.15 -6.21
C ALA A 90 4.19 -6.31 -6.32
N SER A 91 3.59 -5.96 -5.19
CA SER A 91 2.43 -5.07 -5.09
C SER A 91 2.74 -3.66 -5.57
N SER A 92 3.87 -3.06 -5.17
CA SER A 92 4.26 -1.73 -5.64
C SER A 92 4.46 -1.68 -7.15
N ALA A 93 5.14 -2.68 -7.72
CA ALA A 93 5.33 -2.81 -9.16
C ALA A 93 4.00 -3.02 -9.90
N PHE A 94 3.12 -3.87 -9.37
CA PHE A 94 1.79 -4.10 -9.93
C PHE A 94 0.93 -2.83 -9.91
N CYS A 95 0.79 -2.17 -8.76
CA CYS A 95 -0.01 -0.95 -8.63
C CYS A 95 0.49 0.15 -9.54
N TYR A 96 1.80 0.38 -9.60
CA TYR A 96 2.40 1.36 -10.50
C TYR A 96 2.16 1.01 -11.98
N GLY A 97 2.29 -0.26 -12.35
CA GLY A 97 2.05 -0.72 -13.72
C GLY A 97 0.60 -0.54 -14.15
N VAL A 98 -0.37 -0.93 -13.29
CA VAL A 98 -1.80 -0.75 -13.57
C VAL A 98 -2.16 0.73 -13.66
N ASP A 99 -1.65 1.56 -12.75
CA ASP A 99 -1.90 3.01 -12.75
C ASP A 99 -1.34 3.66 -14.03
N THR A 100 -0.12 3.31 -14.42
CA THR A 100 0.50 3.78 -15.68
C THR A 100 -0.30 3.35 -16.91
N LEU A 101 -0.80 2.11 -16.92
CA LEU A 101 -1.61 1.59 -18.01
C LEU A 101 -2.96 2.31 -18.12
N ILE A 102 -3.62 2.61 -17.00
CA ILE A 102 -4.86 3.40 -16.98
C ILE A 102 -4.59 4.81 -17.49
N GLN A 103 -3.55 5.48 -16.99
CA GLN A 103 -3.16 6.81 -17.47
C GLN A 103 -2.85 6.83 -18.97
N TRP A 104 -2.35 5.72 -19.53
CA TRP A 104 -2.12 5.59 -20.96
C TRP A 104 -3.43 5.48 -21.76
N PHE A 105 -4.44 4.78 -21.23
CA PHE A 105 -5.77 4.69 -21.87
C PHE A 105 -6.62 5.95 -21.72
N GLU A 106 -6.35 6.79 -20.71
CA GLU A 106 -7.03 8.07 -20.50
C GLU A 106 -6.49 9.20 -21.40
N ARG A 107 -5.37 8.97 -22.10
CA ARG A 107 -4.77 9.91 -23.07
C ARG A 107 -5.32 9.70 -24.48
#